data_AF-L0KJA3-F1
#
_entry.id   AF-L0KJA3-F1
#
_cell.length_a   1.000
_cell.length_b   1.000
_cell.length_c   1.000
_cell.angle_alpha   90.00
_cell.angle_beta   90.00
_cell.angle_gamma   90.00
#
_symmetry.space_group_name_H-M   'P 1'
#
loop_
_entity.id
_entity.type
_entity.pdbx_description
1 polymer ?
#
loop_
_entity_poly.entity_id
_entity_poly.type
_entity_poly.pdbx_seq_one_letter_code
_entity_poly.pdbx_strand_id
1 'polypeptide(L)'
;MVGSHIDVARAAIEASFLLRHRSIAGNIAFRREMDHSRRAIAQSRELLKQLRQRQRDDNGQAWEATDPVPVSAFDADILRAVFRDLVSQANVPECQWRDLAKSLVHEFTGCELAETGLIEWLIHK
;
A
#
# COMPACT_ATOMS: atom_id res chain seq x y z
N MET A 1 -15.39 18.87 -72.56
CA MET A 1 -15.50 18.09 -71.30
C MET A 1 -14.31 18.34 -70.35
N VAL A 2 -13.82 19.58 -70.21
CA VAL A 2 -12.62 19.90 -69.38
C VAL A 2 -12.99 20.49 -68.00
N GLY A 3 -14.12 21.19 -67.87
CA GLY A 3 -14.56 21.80 -66.60
C GLY A 3 -14.78 20.78 -65.48
N SER A 4 -15.36 19.62 -65.80
CA SER A 4 -15.66 18.56 -64.82
C SER A 4 -14.41 18.00 -64.13
N HIS A 5 -13.28 17.87 -64.83
CA HIS A 5 -12.05 17.37 -64.22
C HIS A 5 -11.39 18.40 -63.30
N ILE A 6 -11.50 19.69 -63.61
CA ILE A 6 -10.97 20.78 -62.79
C ILE A 6 -11.78 20.94 -61.51
N ASP A 7 -13.10 20.80 -61.58
CA ASP A 7 -13.97 20.88 -60.40
C ASP A 7 -13.77 19.69 -59.46
N VAL A 8 -13.60 18.48 -60.01
CA VAL A 8 -13.26 17.28 -59.22
C VAL A 8 -11.88 17.42 -58.57
N ALA A 9 -10.89 17.93 -59.29
CA ALA A 9 -9.56 18.17 -58.72
C ALA A 9 -9.59 19.21 -57.60
N ARG A 10 -10.35 20.30 -57.76
CA ARG A 10 -10.54 21.34 -56.74
C ARG A 10 -11.21 20.77 -55.48
N ALA A 11 -12.31 20.03 -55.66
CA ALA A 11 -13.02 19.40 -54.55
C ALA A 11 -12.12 18.39 -53.79
N ALA A 12 -11.30 17.62 -54.49
CA ALA A 12 -10.35 16.70 -53.88
C ALA A 12 -9.27 17.42 -53.05
N ILE A 13 -8.76 18.55 -53.55
CA ILE A 13 -7.76 19.37 -52.82
C ILE A 13 -8.38 19.97 -51.55
N GLU A 14 -9.59 20.52 -51.63
CA GLU A 14 -10.29 21.09 -50.47
C GLU A 14 -10.60 20.03 -49.41
N ALA A 15 -11.09 18.85 -49.83
CA ALA A 15 -11.34 17.74 -48.92
C ALA A 15 -10.07 17.27 -48.22
N SER A 16 -8.95 17.19 -48.95
CA SER A 16 -7.64 16.81 -48.41
C SER A 16 -7.16 17.81 -47.34
N PHE A 17 -7.37 19.09 -47.59
CA PHE A 17 -7.00 20.15 -46.64
C PHE A 17 -7.81 20.07 -45.34
N LEU A 18 -9.13 19.87 -45.45
CA LEU A 18 -10.02 19.71 -44.29
C LEU A 18 -9.69 18.45 -43.46
N LEU A 19 -9.42 17.33 -44.13
CA LEU A 19 -8.96 16.09 -43.49
C LEU A 19 -7.65 16.30 -42.72
N ARG A 20 -6.68 16.99 -43.33
CA ARG A 20 -5.39 17.29 -42.70
C ARG A 20 -5.56 18.20 -41.49
N HIS A 21 -6.38 19.24 -41.59
CA HIS A 21 -6.61 20.17 -40.48
C HIS A 21 -7.32 19.49 -39.30
N ARG A 22 -8.31 18.61 -39.57
CA ARG A 22 -8.99 17.82 -38.55
C ARG A 22 -8.05 16.82 -37.86
N SER A 23 -7.16 16.19 -38.61
CA SER A 23 -6.14 15.28 -38.07
C SER A 23 -5.14 16.00 -37.15
N ILE A 24 -4.67 17.18 -37.55
CA ILE A 24 -3.78 18.02 -36.73
C ILE A 24 -4.49 18.49 -35.45
N ALA A 25 -5.73 18.99 -35.57
CA ALA A 25 -6.51 19.43 -34.42
C ALA A 25 -6.80 18.29 -33.44
N GLY A 26 -7.13 17.09 -33.94
CA GLY A 26 -7.29 15.88 -33.13
C GLY A 26 -6.00 15.49 -32.39
N ASN A 27 -4.85 15.60 -33.05
CA ASN A 27 -3.55 15.32 -32.43
C ASN A 27 -3.21 16.31 -31.30
N ILE A 28 -3.50 17.61 -31.50
CA ILE A 28 -3.26 18.64 -30.48
C ILE A 28 -4.18 18.45 -29.27
N ALA A 29 -5.47 18.16 -29.49
CA ALA A 29 -6.41 17.90 -28.40
C ALA A 29 -5.99 16.68 -27.58
N PHE A 30 -5.65 15.58 -28.25
CA PHE A 30 -5.17 14.36 -27.60
C PHE A 30 -3.89 14.57 -26.78
N ARG A 31 -2.92 15.34 -27.31
CA ARG A 31 -1.70 15.68 -26.56
C ARG A 31 -2.00 16.47 -25.29
N ARG A 32 -2.91 17.45 -25.37
CA ARG A 32 -3.32 18.24 -24.20
C ARG A 32 -3.94 17.35 -23.13
N GLU A 33 -4.81 16.43 -23.51
CA GLU A 33 -5.44 15.48 -22.57
C GLU A 33 -4.40 14.57 -21.91
N MET A 34 -3.45 14.04 -22.68
CA MET A 34 -2.33 13.28 -22.13
C MET A 34 -1.47 14.10 -21.17
N ASP A 35 -1.21 15.37 -21.47
CA ASP A 35 -0.46 16.25 -20.58
C ASP A 35 -1.23 16.55 -19.28
N HIS A 36 -2.56 16.66 -19.34
CA HIS A 36 -3.39 16.77 -18.15
C HIS A 36 -3.33 15.50 -17.30
N SER A 37 -3.45 14.32 -17.93
CA SER A 37 -3.31 13.03 -17.24
C SER A 37 -1.93 12.89 -16.58
N ARG A 38 -0.85 13.22 -17.29
CA ARG A 38 0.52 13.21 -16.75
C ARG A 38 0.68 14.11 -15.53
N ARG A 39 0.10 15.32 -15.54
CA ARG A 39 0.12 16.24 -14.40
C ARG A 39 -0.66 15.69 -13.21
N ALA A 40 -1.86 15.14 -13.44
CA ALA A 40 -2.68 14.53 -12.39
C ALA A 40 -1.97 13.34 -11.72
N ILE A 41 -1.30 12.49 -12.52
CA ILE A 41 -0.49 11.38 -12.00
C ILE A 41 0.69 11.89 -11.19
N ALA A 42 1.37 12.95 -11.65
CA ALA A 42 2.48 13.54 -10.92
C ALA A 42 2.05 14.11 -9.56
N GLN A 43 0.91 14.82 -9.52
CA GLN A 43 0.32 15.33 -8.27
C GLN A 43 -0.06 14.20 -7.31
N SER A 44 -0.69 13.14 -7.83
CA SER A 44 -1.07 11.97 -7.03
C SER A 44 0.16 11.27 -6.43
N ARG A 45 1.23 11.14 -7.22
CA ARG A 45 2.50 10.57 -6.73
C ARG A 45 3.12 11.42 -5.63
N GLU A 46 3.02 12.73 -5.72
CA GLU A 46 3.56 13.63 -4.69
C GLU A 46 2.77 13.51 -3.38
N LEU A 47 1.43 13.44 -3.46
CA LEU A 47 0.60 13.17 -2.29
C LEU A 47 0.93 11.82 -1.63
N LEU A 48 1.15 10.76 -2.43
CA LEU A 48 1.55 9.45 -1.90
C LEU A 48 2.92 9.49 -1.21
N LYS A 49 3.87 10.26 -1.72
CA LYS A 49 5.16 10.47 -1.05
C LYS A 49 4.98 11.20 0.27
N GLN A 50 4.16 12.25 0.29
CA GLN A 50 3.86 13.00 1.52
C GLN A 50 3.20 12.12 2.58
N LEU A 51 2.22 11.29 2.18
CA LEU A 51 1.58 10.34 3.09
C LEU A 51 2.56 9.31 3.63
N ARG A 52 3.41 8.75 2.78
CA ARG A 52 4.44 7.80 3.21
C ARG A 52 5.47 8.45 4.13
N GLN A 53 5.86 9.69 3.85
CA GLN A 53 6.78 10.44 4.70
C GLN A 53 6.14 10.71 6.06
N ARG A 54 4.89 11.19 6.09
CA ARG A 54 4.14 11.38 7.33
C ARG A 54 4.01 10.10 8.13
N GLN A 55 3.67 8.98 7.48
CA GLN A 55 3.59 7.68 8.14
C GLN A 55 4.96 7.24 8.70
N ARG A 56 6.06 7.55 7.99
CA ARG A 56 7.41 7.28 8.47
C ARG A 56 7.81 8.20 9.63
N ASP A 57 7.38 9.45 9.64
CA ASP A 57 7.63 10.40 10.71
C ASP A 57 6.80 10.05 11.96
N ASP A 58 5.55 9.62 11.77
CA ASP A 58 4.67 9.08 12.84
C ASP A 58 5.26 7.77 13.42
N ASN A 59 5.70 6.82 12.58
CA ASN A 59 6.47 5.65 13.04
C ASN A 59 7.83 6.05 13.62
N GLY A 60 8.38 7.18 13.16
CA GLY A 60 9.63 7.81 13.60
C GLY A 60 9.56 8.33 15.03
N GLN A 61 8.38 8.79 15.46
CA GLN A 61 8.10 9.24 16.83
C GLN A 61 7.59 8.12 17.73
N ALA A 62 7.19 6.97 17.18
CA ALA A 62 6.67 5.84 17.93
C ALA A 62 7.74 4.98 18.64
N TRP A 63 9.04 5.16 18.36
CA TRP A 63 10.12 4.40 19.02
C TRP A 63 10.81 5.14 20.18
N GLU A 64 10.32 6.31 20.58
CA GLU A 64 10.80 6.99 21.80
C GLU A 64 9.86 6.81 23.00
N ALA A 65 8.93 5.85 22.90
CA ALA A 65 8.21 5.30 24.02
C ALA A 65 8.44 3.79 24.02
N THR A 66 9.22 3.35 25.01
CA THR A 66 9.47 1.97 25.43
C THR A 66 8.19 1.31 25.97
N ASP A 67 7.07 1.52 25.29
CA ASP A 67 5.76 1.03 25.69
C ASP A 67 5.51 -0.30 24.99
N PRO A 68 5.08 -1.33 25.74
CA PRO A 68 4.78 -2.64 25.16
C PRO A 68 3.68 -2.48 24.10
N VAL A 69 3.84 -3.18 22.97
CA VAL A 69 2.86 -3.12 21.89
C VAL A 69 1.55 -3.76 22.37
N PRO A 70 0.41 -3.04 22.29
CA PRO A 70 -0.86 -3.58 22.71
C PRO A 70 -1.27 -4.72 21.78
N VAL A 71 -1.39 -5.94 22.33
CA VAL A 71 -1.84 -7.13 21.61
C VAL A 71 -3.37 -7.16 21.60
N SER A 72 -3.98 -7.34 20.43
CA SER A 72 -5.44 -7.50 20.32
C SER A 72 -5.91 -8.72 21.13
N ALA A 73 -7.11 -8.66 21.70
CA ALA A 73 -7.69 -9.80 22.43
C ALA A 73 -7.76 -11.08 21.56
N PHE A 74 -8.03 -10.92 20.26
CA PHE A 74 -8.03 -12.04 19.31
C PHE A 74 -6.64 -12.66 19.12
N ASP A 75 -5.61 -11.82 18.99
CA ASP A 75 -4.23 -12.28 18.86
C ASP A 75 -3.74 -12.93 20.16
N ALA A 76 -4.16 -12.41 21.32
CA ALA A 76 -3.89 -13.01 22.62
C ALA A 76 -4.50 -14.43 22.72
N ASP A 77 -5.72 -14.64 22.22
CA ASP A 77 -6.34 -15.97 22.17
C ASP A 77 -5.57 -16.94 21.26
N ILE A 78 -5.09 -16.48 20.09
CA ILE A 78 -4.23 -17.28 19.21
C ILE A 78 -2.94 -17.66 19.93
N LEU A 79 -2.26 -16.70 20.55
CA LEU A 79 -1.03 -16.93 21.31
C LEU A 79 -1.26 -17.94 22.44
N ARG A 80 -2.41 -17.88 23.12
CA ARG A 80 -2.78 -18.84 24.16
C ARG A 80 -2.98 -20.25 23.62
N ALA A 81 -3.62 -20.39 22.46
CA ALA A 81 -3.81 -21.68 21.81
C ALA A 81 -2.46 -22.29 21.39
N VAL A 82 -1.60 -21.50 20.74
CA VAL A 82 -0.26 -21.94 20.29
C VAL A 82 0.63 -22.26 21.49
N PHE A 83 0.60 -21.46 22.55
CA PHE A 83 1.35 -21.71 23.77
C PHE A 83 0.95 -23.05 24.41
N ARG A 84 -0.35 -23.33 24.55
CA ARG A 84 -0.84 -24.60 25.10
C ARG A 84 -0.45 -25.80 24.24
N ASP A 85 -0.53 -25.65 22.92
CA ASP A 85 -0.13 -26.68 21.97
C ASP A 85 1.37 -26.99 22.12
N LEU A 86 2.23 -25.96 22.10
CA LEU A 86 3.68 -26.09 22.29
C LEU A 86 4.05 -26.73 23.63
N VAL A 87 3.44 -26.28 24.73
CA VAL A 87 3.68 -26.87 26.07
C VAL A 87 3.29 -28.35 26.09
N SER A 88 2.17 -28.70 25.46
CA SER A 88 1.68 -30.08 25.41
C SER A 88 2.55 -30.99 24.53
N GLN A 89 3.03 -30.49 23.39
CA GLN A 89 3.83 -31.26 22.44
C GLN A 89 5.28 -31.44 22.91
N ALA A 90 5.90 -30.37 23.44
CA ALA A 90 7.28 -30.40 23.88
C ALA A 90 7.46 -30.82 25.36
N ASN A 91 6.35 -31.06 26.08
CA ASN A 91 6.34 -31.42 27.50
C ASN A 91 7.19 -30.48 28.36
N VAL A 92 7.00 -29.17 28.13
CA VAL A 92 7.83 -28.12 28.73
C VAL A 92 7.51 -28.00 30.23
N PRO A 93 8.51 -28.00 31.13
CA PRO A 93 8.27 -27.82 32.56
C PRO A 93 7.81 -26.39 32.89
N GLU A 94 6.99 -26.24 33.93
CA GLU A 94 6.38 -24.95 34.34
C GLU A 94 7.41 -23.83 34.59
N CYS A 95 8.63 -24.18 35.02
CA CYS A 95 9.70 -23.21 35.21
C CYS A 95 10.14 -22.50 33.91
N GLN A 96 9.92 -23.12 32.75
CA GLN A 96 10.28 -22.58 31.44
C GLN A 96 9.10 -21.91 30.73
N TRP A 97 7.88 -22.01 31.26
CA TRP A 97 6.68 -21.44 30.64
C TRP A 97 6.77 -19.93 30.48
N ARG A 98 7.39 -19.24 31.45
CA ARG A 98 7.58 -17.80 31.40
C ARG A 98 8.51 -17.37 30.26
N ASP A 99 9.61 -18.07 30.08
CA ASP A 99 10.57 -17.74 29.04
C ASP A 99 10.02 -18.12 27.66
N LEU A 100 9.32 -19.25 27.55
CA LEU A 100 8.62 -19.65 26.34
C LEU A 100 7.54 -18.63 25.94
N ALA A 101 6.71 -18.17 26.88
CA ALA A 101 5.68 -17.17 26.62
C ALA A 101 6.29 -15.84 26.15
N LYS A 102 7.40 -15.40 26.75
CA LYS A 102 8.14 -14.21 26.31
C LYS A 102 8.68 -14.37 24.89
N SER A 103 9.32 -15.50 24.60
CA SER A 103 9.85 -15.79 23.26
C SER A 103 8.74 -15.81 22.21
N LEU A 104 7.59 -16.43 22.52
CA LEU A 104 6.45 -16.49 21.62
C LEU A 104 5.86 -15.11 21.31
N VAL A 105 5.66 -14.28 22.34
CA VAL A 105 5.15 -12.91 22.16
C VAL A 105 6.15 -12.05 21.40
N HIS A 106 7.45 -12.22 21.67
CA HIS A 106 8.52 -11.53 20.95
C HIS A 106 8.52 -11.90 19.47
N GLU A 107 8.40 -13.19 19.14
CA GLU A 107 8.35 -13.67 17.76
C GLU A 107 7.12 -13.14 17.01
N PHE A 108 5.97 -13.04 17.69
CA PHE A 108 4.73 -12.55 17.09
C PHE A 108 4.70 -11.04 16.89
N THR A 109 5.20 -10.27 17.86
CA THR A 109 5.10 -8.78 17.86
C THR A 109 6.35 -8.09 17.31
N GLY A 110 7.50 -8.77 17.30
CA GLY A 110 8.80 -8.18 17.03
C GLY A 110 9.33 -7.26 18.14
N CYS A 111 8.67 -7.23 19.30
CA CYS A 111 9.01 -6.34 20.41
C CYS A 111 9.61 -7.10 21.59
N GLU A 112 10.72 -6.59 22.15
CA GLU A 112 11.39 -7.21 23.31
C GLU A 112 10.58 -7.03 24.61
N LEU A 113 9.73 -6.00 24.66
CA LEU A 113 8.89 -5.70 25.82
C LEU A 113 7.49 -6.25 25.62
N ALA A 114 7.29 -7.47 26.10
CA ALA A 114 5.96 -8.05 26.23
C ALA A 114 5.28 -7.56 27.52
N GLU A 115 3.98 -7.25 27.44
CA GLU A 115 3.19 -6.89 28.62
C GLU A 115 3.22 -8.01 29.66
N THR A 116 3.66 -7.70 30.88
CA THR A 116 3.71 -8.68 31.98
C THR A 116 2.34 -9.29 32.25
N GLY A 117 1.25 -8.51 32.14
CA GLY A 117 -0.11 -9.00 32.32
C GLY A 117 -0.52 -10.04 31.28
N LEU A 118 -0.11 -9.88 30.03
CA LEU A 118 -0.35 -10.85 28.96
C LEU A 118 0.43 -12.14 29.20
N ILE A 119 1.68 -12.06 29.63
CA ILE A 119 2.52 -13.24 29.97
C ILE A 119 1.88 -14.02 31.13
N GLU A 120 1.49 -13.34 32.21
CA GLU A 120 0.82 -14.00 33.33
C GLU A 120 -0.48 -14.65 32.90
N TRP A 121 -1.26 -13.97 32.05
CA TRP A 121 -2.51 -14.51 31.52
C TRP A 121 -2.26 -15.76 30.67
N LEU A 122 -1.25 -15.76 29.79
CA LEU A 122 -0.84 -16.90 28.95
C LEU A 122 -0.50 -18.15 29.76
N ILE A 123 0.26 -17.96 30.85
CA ILE A 123 0.73 -19.03 31.75
C ILE A 123 -0.41 -19.51 32.65
N HIS A 124 -1.42 -18.67 32.92
CA HIS A 124 -2.54 -19.03 33.76
C HIS A 124 -3.36 -20.18 33.14
N LYS A 125 -3.76 -21.13 33.99
CA LYS A 125 -4.42 -22.37 33.59
C LYS A 125 -5.84 -22.15 33.07
#